data_AF-K2CIA7-F1
#
_entry.id   AF-K2CIA7-F1
#
_cell.length_a   1.000
_cell.length_b   1.000
_cell.length_c   1.000
_cell.angle_alpha   90.00
_cell.angle_beta   90.00
_cell.angle_gamma   90.00
#
_symmetry.space_group_name_H-M   'P 1'
#
loop_
_entity.id
_entity.type
_entity.pdbx_description
1 polymer ?
#
loop_
_entity_poly.entity_id
_entity_poly.type
_entity_poly.pdbx_seq_one_letter_code
_entity_poly.pdbx_strand_id
1 'polypeptide(L)'
;MSEFETRLAEKAQQAATRRTIDTLAAKIRKFAENPQAAAVADTLKLFEELKKLDADYDTAGLMSEATGKIRGKIQKAENASEAERALKVLQAFDKDTSIDISQELAKLSETKLANAEKNIKSFKPGKDITPVLDSLGDYDDWNQKDKKGALVTQIRESYVNAINETSEKSAEEALLLLKQLYKLPGLSGDAQLKSLEQTLTRLDAEQKTPKVDPRVEEYSSQIEQIVNSNQVVQQAGNLQTLCQNLEALGEKAKAVSYRATAAAKVLAEAEKYFAQKDYDNALKMADLARQLHPENQQSAKIQTRVTEARNKAQADAEASAKAAALAASELTVGPQGNYKTIADALKMAKDGSTIKVQAGSYNETLALSGNISIQGESAAKCIVNSSRGSTLTLSGRGKISGLTLTNNSGSTCPTVVIKSGDAEISGCVISNATPAKAPDWVAAIEVSGGSPTIQSNTINSSKAMGITVSGGSPAI
;
A
#
# COMPACT_ATOMS: atom_id res chain seq x y z
N MET A 1 97.79 65.79 48.64
CA MET A 1 96.94 65.63 47.43
C MET A 1 97.33 64.41 46.61
N SER A 2 98.62 64.08 46.43
CA SER A 2 99.05 62.94 45.61
C SER A 2 98.51 61.56 46.05
N GLU A 3 98.45 61.26 47.35
CA GLU A 3 97.97 59.94 47.82
C GLU A 3 96.47 59.71 47.55
N PHE A 4 95.67 60.78 47.55
CA PHE A 4 94.24 60.69 47.25
C PHE A 4 94.00 60.44 45.75
N GLU A 5 94.76 61.10 44.89
CA GLU A 5 94.70 60.89 43.43
C GLU A 5 95.14 59.46 43.06
N THR A 6 96.18 58.93 43.70
CA THR A 6 96.61 57.52 43.51
C THR A 6 95.52 56.55 43.93
N ARG A 7 94.91 56.71 45.12
CA ARG A 7 93.81 55.84 45.56
C ARG A 7 92.58 55.93 44.67
N LEU A 8 92.27 57.13 44.14
CA LEU A 8 91.16 57.33 43.22
C LEU A 8 91.42 56.64 41.87
N ALA A 9 92.65 56.73 41.35
CA ALA A 9 93.09 56.05 40.14
C ALA A 9 93.06 54.53 40.30
N GLU A 10 93.56 53.99 41.41
CA GLU A 10 93.50 52.56 41.74
C GLU A 10 92.05 52.07 41.81
N LYS A 11 91.16 52.82 42.48
CA LYS A 11 89.74 52.47 42.57
C LYS A 11 89.04 52.53 41.21
N ALA A 12 89.37 53.52 40.38
CA ALA A 12 88.86 53.62 39.02
C ALA A 12 89.34 52.44 38.15
N GLN A 13 90.60 52.04 38.28
CA GLN A 13 91.17 50.89 37.60
C GLN A 13 90.50 49.58 38.05
N GLN A 14 90.31 49.38 39.36
CA GLN A 14 89.56 48.23 39.90
C GLN A 14 88.12 48.19 39.36
N ALA A 15 87.43 49.33 39.31
CA ALA A 15 86.09 49.40 38.76
C ALA A 15 86.06 49.08 37.24
N ALA A 16 87.06 49.52 36.48
CA ALA A 16 87.19 49.20 35.05
C ALA A 16 87.47 47.71 34.83
N THR A 17 88.37 47.10 35.63
CA THR A 17 88.63 45.66 35.62
C THR A 17 87.36 44.89 35.95
N ARG A 18 86.61 45.30 36.99
CA ARG A 18 85.35 44.63 37.37
C ARG A 18 84.30 44.67 36.27
N ARG A 19 84.11 45.82 35.61
CA ARG A 19 83.20 45.94 34.46
C ARG A 19 83.60 45.02 33.30
N THR A 20 84.90 44.88 33.06
CA THR A 20 85.43 43.99 32.02
C THR A 20 85.15 42.53 32.37
N ILE A 21 85.41 42.12 33.62
CA ILE A 21 85.06 40.80 34.14
C ILE A 21 83.58 40.50 33.98
N ASP A 22 82.70 41.41 34.41
CA ASP A 22 81.25 41.24 34.31
C ASP A 22 80.81 41.11 32.84
N THR A 23 81.44 41.85 31.93
CA THR A 23 81.17 41.77 30.49
C THR A 23 81.59 40.42 29.89
N LEU A 24 82.77 39.92 30.24
CA LEU A 24 83.25 38.61 29.78
C LEU A 24 82.38 37.47 30.34
N ALA A 25 82.04 37.51 31.63
CA ALA A 25 81.14 36.56 32.26
C ALA A 25 79.74 36.57 31.61
N ALA A 26 79.21 37.75 31.27
CA ALA A 26 77.95 37.87 30.56
C ALA A 26 78.00 37.25 29.15
N LYS A 27 79.11 37.40 28.41
CA LYS A 27 79.30 36.75 27.10
C LYS A 27 79.31 35.22 27.22
N ILE A 28 80.00 34.69 28.24
CA ILE A 28 80.02 33.24 28.53
C ILE A 28 78.61 32.73 28.84
N ARG A 29 77.85 33.44 29.69
CA ARG A 29 76.45 33.08 29.99
C ARG A 29 75.56 33.12 28.75
N LYS A 30 75.73 34.12 27.90
CA LYS A 30 74.99 34.25 26.63
C LYS A 30 75.30 33.09 25.67
N PHE A 31 76.56 32.64 25.60
CA PHE A 31 76.92 31.42 24.87
C PHE A 31 76.19 30.20 25.44
N ALA A 32 76.18 30.02 26.77
CA ALA A 32 75.53 28.87 27.40
C ALA A 32 74.00 28.82 27.19
N GLU A 33 73.36 29.97 26.97
CA GLU A 33 71.93 30.07 26.64
C GLU A 33 71.60 29.67 25.19
N ASN A 34 72.57 29.77 24.28
CA ASN A 34 72.44 29.35 22.89
C ASN A 34 73.77 28.76 22.38
N PRO A 35 74.12 27.55 22.82
CA PRO A 35 75.41 26.95 22.51
C PRO A 35 75.55 26.64 21.02
N GLN A 36 76.61 27.17 20.41
CA GLN A 36 76.94 26.94 19.00
C GLN A 36 78.35 26.37 18.89
N ALA A 37 78.53 25.31 18.10
CA ALA A 37 79.82 24.62 17.96
C ALA A 37 80.96 25.56 17.53
N ALA A 38 80.67 26.48 16.61
CA ALA A 38 81.66 27.46 16.13
C ALA A 38 82.12 28.47 17.20
N ALA A 39 81.32 28.71 18.25
CA ALA A 39 81.61 29.69 19.28
C ALA A 39 82.34 29.09 20.51
N VAL A 40 82.53 27.76 20.56
CA VAL A 40 83.17 27.08 21.70
C VAL A 40 84.58 27.60 21.94
N ALA A 41 85.43 27.61 20.91
CA ALA A 41 86.82 27.99 21.04
C ALA A 41 87.00 29.45 21.50
N ASP A 42 86.18 30.36 20.97
CA ASP A 42 86.22 31.76 21.38
C ASP A 42 85.70 31.95 22.81
N THR A 43 84.69 31.18 23.22
CA THR A 43 84.19 31.22 24.61
C THR A 43 85.24 30.70 25.60
N LEU A 44 85.98 29.64 25.25
CA LEU A 44 87.08 29.14 26.09
C LEU A 44 88.20 30.19 26.26
N LYS A 45 88.49 31.00 25.23
CA LYS A 45 89.43 32.13 25.36
C LYS A 45 88.94 33.18 26.38
N LEU A 46 87.63 33.40 26.51
CA LEU A 46 87.07 34.34 27.49
C LEU A 46 87.36 33.88 28.94
N PHE A 47 87.40 32.57 29.21
CA PHE A 47 87.81 32.05 30.52
C PHE A 47 89.28 32.33 30.83
N GLU A 48 90.17 32.15 29.84
CA GLU A 48 91.59 32.49 29.98
C GLU A 48 91.80 34.01 30.18
N GLU A 49 91.03 34.85 29.48
CA GLU A 49 91.04 36.30 29.68
C GLU A 49 90.55 36.70 31.08
N LEU A 50 89.48 36.07 31.58
CA LEU A 50 88.99 36.28 32.94
C LEU A 50 90.08 35.96 33.97
N LYS A 51 90.73 34.80 33.85
CA LYS A 51 91.79 34.36 34.76
C LYS A 51 93.02 35.28 34.73
N LYS A 52 93.31 35.93 33.60
CA LYS A 52 94.37 36.94 33.48
C LYS A 52 94.02 38.26 34.14
N LEU A 53 92.74 38.66 34.12
CA LEU A 53 92.27 39.90 34.74
C LEU A 53 92.17 39.78 36.26
N ASP A 54 91.78 38.61 36.75
CA ASP A 54 91.63 38.29 38.17
C ASP A 54 91.87 36.79 38.37
N ALA A 55 93.04 36.44 38.93
CA ALA A 55 93.45 35.06 39.13
C ALA A 55 92.58 34.32 40.17
N ASP A 56 91.92 35.08 41.06
CA ASP A 56 91.04 34.55 42.11
C ASP A 56 89.57 34.50 41.66
N TYR A 57 89.26 34.92 40.42
CA TYR A 57 87.91 34.81 39.89
C TYR A 57 87.50 33.34 39.75
N ASP A 58 86.30 33.00 40.23
CA ASP A 58 85.73 31.65 40.21
C ASP A 58 85.30 31.21 38.80
N THR A 59 86.29 30.98 37.95
CA THR A 59 86.12 30.47 36.59
C THR A 59 85.55 29.05 36.59
N ALA A 60 85.81 28.25 37.63
CA ALA A 60 85.26 26.90 37.78
C ALA A 60 83.75 26.94 38.05
N GLY A 61 83.28 27.82 38.94
CA GLY A 61 81.86 28.05 39.19
C GLY A 61 81.14 28.56 37.94
N LEU A 62 81.74 29.49 37.20
CA LEU A 62 81.17 29.99 35.95
C LEU A 62 81.12 28.90 34.85
N MET A 63 82.15 28.05 34.75
CA MET A 63 82.16 26.90 33.83
C MET A 63 81.05 25.92 34.19
N SER A 64 80.91 25.57 35.48
CA SER A 64 79.84 24.70 35.98
C SER A 64 78.44 25.29 35.70
N GLU A 65 78.25 26.61 35.90
CA GLU A 65 77.02 27.32 35.55
C GLU A 65 76.70 27.17 34.05
N ALA A 66 77.69 27.41 33.19
CA ALA A 66 77.55 27.32 31.74
C ALA A 66 77.25 25.88 31.28
N THR A 67 78.01 24.90 31.75
CA THR A 67 77.78 23.46 31.52
C THR A 67 76.38 23.04 31.96
N GLY A 68 75.91 23.51 33.13
CA GLY A 68 74.56 23.27 33.62
C GLY A 68 73.48 23.80 32.68
N LYS A 69 73.65 25.01 32.13
CA LYS A 69 72.72 25.59 31.14
C LYS A 69 72.71 24.82 29.83
N ILE A 70 73.88 24.39 29.34
CA ILE A 70 73.98 23.56 28.11
C ILE A 70 73.29 22.20 28.33
N ARG A 71 73.49 21.55 29.50
CA ARG A 71 72.74 20.33 29.86
C ARG A 71 71.23 20.56 29.93
N GLY A 72 70.79 21.70 30.48
CA GLY A 72 69.38 22.09 30.48
C GLY A 72 68.81 22.25 29.07
N LYS A 73 69.60 22.70 28.10
CA LYS A 73 69.21 22.73 26.67
C LYS A 73 69.11 21.33 26.08
N ILE A 74 70.07 20.45 26.35
CA ILE A 74 70.02 19.04 25.92
C ILE A 74 68.73 18.38 26.41
N GLN A 75 68.36 18.55 27.68
CA GLN A 75 67.11 18.00 28.24
C GLN A 75 65.84 18.58 27.60
N LYS A 76 65.89 19.80 27.07
CA LYS A 76 64.78 20.48 26.42
C LYS A 76 64.72 20.23 24.91
N ALA A 77 65.71 19.55 24.33
CA ALA A 77 65.72 19.25 22.90
C ALA A 77 64.45 18.49 22.49
N GLU A 78 63.94 18.84 21.31
CA GLU A 78 62.71 18.26 20.75
C GLU A 78 63.00 17.05 19.87
N ASN A 79 64.20 16.98 19.29
CA ASN A 79 64.64 15.90 18.40
C ASN A 79 66.11 15.49 18.66
N ALA A 80 66.49 14.32 18.15
CA ALA A 80 67.83 13.76 18.31
C ALA A 80 68.93 14.65 17.70
N SER A 81 68.66 15.34 16.58
CA SER A 81 69.63 16.21 15.91
C SER A 81 69.96 17.47 16.73
N GLU A 82 68.98 18.05 17.42
CA GLU A 82 69.19 19.15 18.35
C GLU A 82 69.98 18.69 19.58
N ALA A 83 69.58 17.58 20.19
CA ALA A 83 70.28 17.00 21.34
C ALA A 83 71.74 16.65 21.01
N GLU A 84 72.00 16.03 19.85
CA GLU A 84 73.33 15.66 19.40
C GLU A 84 74.22 16.89 19.19
N ARG A 85 73.69 17.94 18.55
CA ARG A 85 74.42 19.21 18.38
C ARG A 85 74.80 19.82 19.73
N ALA A 86 73.86 19.86 20.68
CA ALA A 86 74.13 20.40 22.01
C ALA A 86 75.11 19.54 22.83
N LEU A 87 75.05 18.21 22.70
CA LEU A 87 76.01 17.26 23.30
C LEU A 87 77.42 17.43 22.73
N LYS A 88 77.56 17.61 21.40
CA LYS A 88 78.84 17.92 20.74
C LYS A 88 79.42 19.24 21.25
N VAL A 89 78.59 20.27 21.45
CA VAL A 89 79.04 21.52 22.06
C VAL A 89 79.51 21.29 23.49
N LEU A 90 78.75 20.55 24.30
CA LEU A 90 79.10 20.24 25.69
C LEU A 90 80.44 19.49 25.77
N GLN A 91 80.64 18.47 24.94
CA GLN A 91 81.89 17.69 24.88
C GLN A 91 83.09 18.55 24.48
N ALA A 92 82.92 19.50 23.56
CA ALA A 92 83.98 20.40 23.15
C ALA A 92 84.26 21.51 24.20
N PHE A 93 83.24 21.92 24.95
CA PHE A 93 83.29 22.96 25.97
C PHE A 93 83.89 22.45 27.28
N ASP A 94 83.56 21.22 27.69
CA ASP A 94 84.03 20.55 28.89
C ASP A 94 84.84 19.31 28.52
N LYS A 95 86.13 19.52 28.19
CA LYS A 95 87.03 18.47 27.71
C LYS A 95 87.34 17.40 28.76
N ASP A 96 87.18 17.73 30.04
CA ASP A 96 87.46 16.81 31.14
C ASP A 96 86.33 15.80 31.32
N THR A 97 85.12 16.13 30.87
CA THR A 97 84.00 15.20 30.86
C THR A 97 84.03 14.31 29.61
N SER A 98 84.36 13.03 29.79
CA SER A 98 84.17 12.00 28.77
C SER A 98 82.68 11.73 28.55
N ILE A 99 82.05 12.46 27.63
CA ILE A 99 80.66 12.25 27.24
C ILE A 99 80.58 11.24 26.09
N ASP A 100 79.93 10.10 26.32
CA ASP A 100 79.47 9.22 25.25
C ASP A 100 78.15 9.76 24.70
N ILE A 101 78.23 10.43 23.55
CA ILE A 101 77.08 11.07 22.90
C ILE A 101 76.00 10.03 22.56
N SER A 102 76.39 8.83 22.14
CA SER A 102 75.43 7.79 21.73
C SER A 102 74.64 7.29 22.93
N GLN A 103 75.32 7.05 24.05
CA GLN A 103 74.68 6.60 25.28
C GLN A 103 73.75 7.66 25.87
N GLU A 104 74.14 8.94 25.87
CA GLU A 104 73.30 10.03 26.37
C GLU A 104 72.08 10.29 25.48
N LEU A 105 72.24 10.23 24.15
CA LEU A 105 71.10 10.29 23.23
C LEU A 105 70.13 9.13 23.45
N ALA A 106 70.63 7.91 23.70
CA ALA A 106 69.79 6.76 23.99
C ALA A 106 68.94 6.99 25.27
N LYS A 107 69.56 7.41 26.37
CA LYS A 107 68.85 7.72 27.64
C LYS A 107 67.81 8.83 27.47
N LEU A 108 68.17 9.88 26.72
CA LEU A 108 67.28 11.01 26.49
C LEU A 108 66.08 10.59 25.64
N SER A 109 66.32 9.82 24.57
CA SER A 109 65.26 9.26 23.72
C SER A 109 64.31 8.37 24.53
N GLU A 110 64.84 7.52 25.42
CA GLU A 110 64.02 6.66 26.28
C GLU A 110 63.12 7.48 27.20
N THR A 111 63.66 8.53 27.82
CA THR A 111 62.89 9.42 28.70
C THR A 111 61.80 10.18 27.93
N LYS A 112 62.13 10.68 26.74
CA LYS A 112 61.20 11.47 25.91
C LYS A 112 60.09 10.62 25.32
N LEU A 113 60.42 9.39 24.90
CA LEU A 113 59.50 8.47 24.25
C LEU A 113 58.66 7.65 25.24
N ALA A 114 58.98 7.64 26.54
CA ALA A 114 58.22 6.86 27.54
C ALA A 114 56.72 7.18 27.55
N ASN A 115 56.35 8.46 27.39
CA ASN A 115 54.95 8.87 27.32
C ASN A 115 54.29 8.45 26.00
N ALA A 116 54.98 8.62 24.87
CA ALA A 116 54.51 8.17 23.57
C ALA A 116 54.27 6.65 23.56
N GLU A 117 55.21 5.87 24.11
CA GLU A 117 55.09 4.41 24.24
C GLU A 117 53.88 4.02 25.09
N LYS A 118 53.68 4.69 26.23
CA LYS A 118 52.53 4.46 27.10
C LYS A 118 51.22 4.78 26.39
N ASN A 119 51.16 5.89 25.66
CA ASN A 119 49.97 6.29 24.90
C ASN A 119 49.64 5.24 23.83
N ILE A 120 50.64 4.77 23.09
CA ILE A 120 50.47 3.74 22.05
C ILE A 120 50.01 2.41 22.67
N LYS A 121 50.67 1.95 23.74
CA LYS A 121 50.33 0.65 24.37
C LYS A 121 48.96 0.64 25.06
N SER A 122 48.49 1.79 25.54
CA SER A 122 47.17 1.91 26.19
C SER A 122 46.05 2.26 25.21
N PHE A 123 46.39 2.55 23.95
CA PHE A 123 45.42 2.88 22.92
C PHE A 123 44.54 1.69 22.58
N LYS A 124 43.23 1.94 22.50
CA LYS A 124 42.24 0.96 22.05
C LYS A 124 41.84 1.30 20.61
N PRO A 125 41.84 0.33 19.68
CA PRO A 125 41.38 0.55 18.31
C PRO A 125 40.03 1.24 18.26
N GLY A 126 39.96 2.32 17.49
CA GLY A 126 38.75 3.13 17.37
C GLY A 126 38.68 3.90 16.05
N LYS A 127 37.69 4.79 15.94
CA LYS A 127 37.43 5.61 14.74
C LYS A 127 38.43 6.74 14.55
N ASP A 128 39.27 7.03 15.54
CA ASP A 128 40.31 8.04 15.46
C ASP A 128 41.66 7.47 15.92
N ILE A 129 42.60 7.36 14.98
CA ILE A 129 43.97 6.87 15.21
C ILE A 129 44.98 8.02 15.36
N THR A 130 44.54 9.28 15.24
CA THR A 130 45.42 10.46 15.21
C THR A 130 46.35 10.55 16.43
N PRO A 131 45.90 10.34 17.68
CA PRO A 131 46.79 10.40 18.85
C PRO A 131 47.96 9.39 18.82
N VAL A 132 47.73 8.25 18.15
CA VAL A 132 48.77 7.22 17.95
C VAL A 132 49.73 7.64 16.86
N LEU A 133 49.25 8.24 15.77
CA LEU A 133 50.09 8.77 14.70
C LEU A 133 51.01 9.88 15.21
N ASP A 134 50.48 10.79 16.04
CA ASP A 134 51.27 11.85 16.68
C ASP A 134 52.37 11.24 17.57
N SER A 135 52.01 10.27 18.41
CA SER A 135 52.97 9.56 19.27
C SER A 135 54.02 8.77 18.48
N LEU A 136 53.69 8.25 17.29
CA LEU A 136 54.64 7.58 16.40
C LEU A 136 55.58 8.58 15.71
N GLY A 137 55.14 9.83 15.51
CA GLY A 137 55.95 10.93 14.99
C GLY A 137 57.13 11.24 15.91
N ASP A 138 56.94 11.21 17.23
CA ASP A 138 58.00 11.41 18.21
C ASP A 138 59.18 10.42 17.99
N TYR A 139 58.91 9.19 17.55
CA TYR A 139 59.97 8.22 17.27
C TYR A 139 60.81 8.58 16.04
N ASP A 140 60.23 9.27 15.04
CA ASP A 140 61.00 9.78 13.91
C ASP A 140 61.93 10.91 14.35
N ASP A 141 61.43 11.82 15.20
CA ASP A 141 62.21 12.94 15.76
C ASP A 141 63.42 12.47 16.57
N TRP A 142 63.29 11.32 17.24
CA TRP A 142 64.37 10.69 18.01
C TRP A 142 65.15 9.61 17.24
N ASN A 143 64.92 9.48 15.93
CA ASN A 143 65.58 8.51 15.03
C ASN A 143 65.47 7.05 15.53
N GLN A 144 64.36 6.68 16.16
CA GLN A 144 64.09 5.35 16.71
C GLN A 144 63.22 4.50 15.76
N LYS A 145 63.66 4.37 14.49
CA LYS A 145 62.89 3.72 13.41
C LYS A 145 62.52 2.27 13.70
N ASP A 146 63.42 1.50 14.30
CA ASP A 146 63.17 0.08 14.60
C ASP A 146 62.08 -0.09 15.65
N LYS A 147 62.11 0.72 16.72
CA LYS A 147 61.07 0.74 17.76
C LYS A 147 59.73 1.19 17.19
N LYS A 148 59.73 2.20 16.31
CA LYS A 148 58.53 2.63 15.59
C LYS A 148 57.92 1.48 14.78
N GLY A 149 58.74 0.74 14.03
CA GLY A 149 58.29 -0.42 13.25
C GLY A 149 57.64 -1.52 14.12
N ALA A 150 58.24 -1.81 15.28
CA ALA A 150 57.67 -2.75 16.25
C ALA A 150 56.30 -2.29 16.78
N LEU A 151 56.18 -1.00 17.13
CA LEU A 151 54.91 -0.42 17.61
C LEU A 151 53.83 -0.39 16.52
N VAL A 152 54.18 -0.05 15.28
CA VAL A 152 53.25 -0.13 14.13
C VAL A 152 52.70 -1.55 13.97
N THR A 153 53.56 -2.57 14.14
CA THR A 153 53.16 -3.98 14.08
C THR A 153 52.18 -4.33 15.20
N GLN A 154 52.45 -3.90 16.44
CA GLN A 154 51.54 -4.12 17.58
C GLN A 154 50.17 -3.41 17.40
N ILE A 155 50.17 -2.18 16.88
CA ILE A 155 48.92 -1.45 16.59
C ILE A 155 48.13 -2.17 15.49
N ARG A 156 48.81 -2.65 14.44
CA ARG A 156 48.21 -3.44 13.36
C ARG A 156 47.50 -4.67 13.90
N GLU A 157 48.18 -5.47 14.73
CA GLU A 157 47.58 -6.66 15.34
C GLU A 157 46.36 -6.31 16.20
N SER A 158 46.45 -5.24 16.99
CA SER A 158 45.34 -4.78 17.82
C SER A 158 44.11 -4.38 16.99
N TYR A 159 44.31 -3.63 15.91
CA TYR A 159 43.22 -3.26 14.99
C TYR A 159 42.66 -4.47 14.25
N VAL A 160 43.48 -5.40 13.77
CA VAL A 160 43.00 -6.61 13.09
C VAL A 160 42.11 -7.44 14.01
N ASN A 161 42.50 -7.60 15.28
CA ASN A 161 41.66 -8.27 16.27
C ASN A 161 40.31 -7.56 16.46
N ALA A 162 40.33 -6.23 16.65
CA ALA A 162 39.09 -5.44 16.80
C ALA A 162 38.20 -5.48 15.54
N ILE A 163 38.81 -5.48 14.34
CA ILE A 163 38.10 -5.61 13.06
C ILE A 163 37.40 -6.96 12.97
N ASN A 164 38.08 -8.05 13.32
CA ASN A 164 37.50 -9.40 13.30
C ASN A 164 36.28 -9.48 14.25
N GLU A 165 36.42 -9.04 15.50
CA GLU A 165 35.32 -9.01 16.48
C GLU A 165 34.15 -8.12 16.03
N THR A 166 34.43 -6.97 15.40
CA THR A 166 33.40 -6.04 14.93
C THR A 166 32.68 -6.59 13.70
N SER A 167 33.37 -7.30 12.82
CA SER A 167 32.83 -7.80 11.55
C SER A 167 31.68 -8.80 11.71
N GLU A 168 31.68 -9.56 12.81
CA GLU A 168 30.59 -10.48 13.17
C GLU A 168 29.26 -9.73 13.41
N LYS A 169 29.35 -8.49 13.88
CA LYS A 169 28.18 -7.66 14.23
C LYS A 169 27.83 -6.68 13.12
N SER A 170 28.85 -6.06 12.51
CA SER A 170 28.71 -5.04 11.47
C SER A 170 29.96 -4.98 10.61
N ALA A 171 29.87 -5.46 9.38
CA ALA A 171 30.94 -5.37 8.40
C ALA A 171 31.24 -3.91 8.01
N GLU A 172 30.22 -3.04 8.00
CA GLU A 172 30.38 -1.60 7.76
C GLU A 172 31.28 -0.93 8.83
N GLU A 173 31.04 -1.22 10.11
CA GLU A 173 31.85 -0.66 11.19
C GLU A 173 33.28 -1.20 11.15
N ALA A 174 33.44 -2.49 10.83
CA ALA A 174 34.75 -3.12 10.64
C ALA A 174 35.55 -2.46 9.48
N LEU A 175 34.88 -2.10 8.37
CA LEU A 175 35.50 -1.35 7.27
C LEU A 175 35.98 0.04 7.70
N LEU A 176 35.25 0.73 8.60
CA LEU A 176 35.68 2.02 9.13
C LEU A 176 36.95 1.89 9.98
N LEU A 177 37.06 0.84 10.80
CA LEU A 177 38.28 0.55 11.56
C LEU A 177 39.46 0.24 10.63
N LEU A 178 39.24 -0.55 9.59
CA LEU A 178 40.27 -0.86 8.58
C LEU A 178 40.78 0.40 7.86
N LYS A 179 39.89 1.36 7.56
CA LYS A 179 40.28 2.66 6.99
C LYS A 179 41.18 3.47 7.92
N GLN A 180 40.96 3.41 9.25
CA GLN A 180 41.87 4.04 10.20
C GLN A 180 43.23 3.33 10.21
N LEU A 181 43.23 2.00 10.18
CA LEU A 181 44.45 1.20 10.15
C LEU A 181 45.34 1.54 8.93
N TYR A 182 44.75 1.79 7.75
CA TYR A 182 45.50 2.21 6.56
C TYR A 182 46.22 3.56 6.68
N LYS A 183 45.91 4.37 7.68
CA LYS A 183 46.66 5.62 7.95
C LYS A 183 48.02 5.35 8.59
N LEU A 184 48.27 4.16 9.14
CA LEU A 184 49.58 3.81 9.66
C LEU A 184 50.62 3.74 8.53
N PRO A 185 51.85 4.26 8.75
CA PRO A 185 52.91 4.22 7.76
C PRO A 185 53.21 2.79 7.29
N GLY A 186 53.27 2.59 5.97
CA GLY A 186 53.64 1.31 5.35
C GLY A 186 52.52 0.28 5.22
N LEU A 187 51.31 0.54 5.75
CA LEU A 187 50.22 -0.45 5.71
C LEU A 187 49.25 -0.29 4.53
N SER A 188 49.29 0.82 3.79
CA SER A 188 48.39 1.07 2.65
C SER A 188 48.51 0.03 1.52
N GLY A 189 49.69 -0.61 1.39
CA GLY A 189 49.98 -1.67 0.43
C GLY A 189 50.00 -3.09 1.01
N ASP A 190 49.56 -3.28 2.26
CA ASP A 190 49.58 -4.59 2.91
C ASP A 190 48.57 -5.56 2.24
N ALA A 191 49.07 -6.66 1.69
CA ALA A 191 48.27 -7.63 0.95
C ALA A 191 47.22 -8.34 1.83
N GLN A 192 47.53 -8.58 3.12
CA GLN A 192 46.59 -9.22 4.04
C GLN A 192 45.44 -8.27 4.37
N LEU A 193 45.73 -6.99 4.61
CA LEU A 193 44.71 -5.97 4.84
C LEU A 193 43.82 -5.76 3.60
N LYS A 194 44.40 -5.83 2.39
CA LYS A 194 43.63 -5.77 1.14
C LYS A 194 42.69 -6.97 0.97
N SER A 195 43.14 -8.17 1.30
CA SER A 195 42.28 -9.37 1.31
C SER A 195 41.16 -9.25 2.35
N LEU A 196 41.45 -8.67 3.52
CA LEU A 196 40.45 -8.43 4.56
C LEU A 196 39.41 -7.39 4.10
N GLU A 197 39.84 -6.31 3.45
CA GLU A 197 38.97 -5.28 2.86
C GLU A 197 37.95 -5.89 1.87
N GLN A 198 38.41 -6.75 0.97
CA GLN A 198 37.54 -7.47 0.03
C GLN A 198 36.54 -8.37 0.75
N THR A 199 36.99 -9.10 1.77
CA THR A 199 36.14 -9.99 2.57
C THR A 199 35.05 -9.20 3.29
N LEU A 200 35.42 -8.10 3.94
CA LEU A 200 34.47 -7.23 4.64
C LEU A 200 33.50 -6.54 3.68
N THR A 201 33.96 -6.15 2.48
CA THR A 201 33.09 -5.55 1.46
C THR A 201 32.02 -6.54 1.00
N ARG A 202 32.39 -7.81 0.79
CA ARG A 202 31.43 -8.88 0.48
C ARG A 202 30.45 -9.10 1.63
N LEU A 203 30.96 -9.17 2.87
CA LEU A 203 30.13 -9.37 4.06
C LEU A 203 29.17 -8.19 4.28
N ASP A 204 29.58 -6.96 4.02
CA ASP A 204 28.72 -5.76 4.08
C ASP A 204 27.60 -5.83 3.05
N ALA A 205 27.91 -6.23 1.80
CA ALA A 205 26.90 -6.47 0.79
C ALA A 205 25.91 -7.58 1.22
N GLU A 206 26.40 -8.68 1.79
CA GLU A 206 25.57 -9.78 2.31
C GLU A 206 24.69 -9.34 3.50
N GLN A 207 25.23 -8.55 4.43
CA GLN A 207 24.49 -8.03 5.59
C GLN A 207 23.46 -6.97 5.19
N LYS A 208 23.73 -6.16 4.15
CA LYS A 208 22.82 -5.14 3.62
C LYS A 208 21.76 -5.71 2.69
N THR A 209 22.02 -6.85 2.05
CA THR A 209 21.02 -7.53 1.23
C THR A 209 19.93 -8.03 2.17
N PRO A 210 18.68 -7.56 2.07
CA PRO A 210 17.59 -8.07 2.88
C PRO A 210 17.55 -9.58 2.67
N LYS A 211 17.73 -10.36 3.74
CA LYS A 211 17.49 -11.80 3.68
C LYS A 211 16.00 -11.97 3.43
N VAL A 212 15.63 -12.07 2.16
CA VAL A 212 14.27 -12.41 1.76
C VAL A 212 13.99 -13.77 2.37
N ASP A 213 12.99 -13.82 3.26
CA ASP A 213 12.59 -15.08 3.89
C ASP A 213 12.28 -16.08 2.78
N PRO A 214 12.88 -17.28 2.76
CA PRO A 214 12.70 -18.24 1.66
C PRO A 214 11.22 -18.60 1.43
N ARG A 215 10.37 -18.44 2.45
CA ARG A 215 8.91 -18.63 2.34
C ARG A 215 8.25 -17.61 1.41
N VAL A 216 8.83 -16.42 1.22
CA VAL A 216 8.32 -15.41 0.26
C VAL A 216 8.30 -15.98 -1.15
N GLU A 217 9.39 -16.64 -1.55
CA GLU A 217 9.53 -17.21 -2.89
C GLU A 217 8.63 -18.43 -3.06
N GLU A 218 8.54 -19.27 -2.02
CA GLU A 218 7.65 -20.42 -1.98
C GLU A 218 6.17 -20.00 -2.13
N TYR A 219 5.69 -19.05 -1.32
CA TYR A 219 4.30 -18.57 -1.41
C TYR A 219 4.03 -17.88 -2.74
N SER A 220 4.98 -17.09 -3.26
CA SER A 220 4.87 -16.45 -4.58
C SER A 220 4.68 -17.49 -5.68
N SER A 221 5.52 -18.53 -5.69
CA SER A 221 5.45 -19.62 -6.67
C SER A 221 4.10 -20.37 -6.60
N GLN A 222 3.60 -20.65 -5.40
CA GLN A 222 2.31 -21.32 -5.21
C GLN A 222 1.14 -20.43 -5.69
N ILE A 223 1.17 -19.13 -5.40
CA ILE A 223 0.14 -18.20 -5.87
C ILE A 223 0.17 -18.11 -7.40
N GLU A 224 1.35 -17.98 -8.01
CA GLU A 224 1.50 -17.96 -9.46
C GLU A 224 0.97 -19.24 -10.10
N GLN A 225 1.22 -20.40 -9.50
CA GLN A 225 0.66 -21.67 -9.97
C GLN A 225 -0.87 -21.66 -9.97
N ILE A 226 -1.51 -21.19 -8.89
CA ILE A 226 -2.99 -21.09 -8.80
C ILE A 226 -3.53 -20.14 -9.87
N VAL A 227 -2.91 -18.97 -10.00
CA VAL A 227 -3.32 -17.93 -10.95
C VAL A 227 -3.15 -18.43 -12.38
N ASN A 228 -1.98 -18.96 -12.75
CA ASN A 228 -1.65 -19.35 -14.12
C ASN A 228 -2.39 -20.61 -14.57
N SER A 229 -2.68 -21.54 -13.66
CA SER A 229 -3.45 -22.76 -13.96
C SER A 229 -4.96 -22.51 -14.08
N ASN A 230 -5.41 -21.25 -14.01
CA ASN A 230 -6.83 -20.86 -13.98
C ASN A 230 -7.63 -21.56 -12.87
N GLN A 231 -6.98 -21.87 -11.75
CA GLN A 231 -7.60 -22.53 -10.59
C GLN A 231 -8.10 -21.54 -9.54
N VAL A 232 -8.10 -20.24 -9.86
CA VAL A 232 -8.44 -19.16 -8.93
C VAL A 232 -9.83 -19.34 -8.31
N VAL A 233 -10.81 -19.80 -9.09
CA VAL A 233 -12.19 -20.00 -8.60
C VAL A 233 -12.25 -21.17 -7.61
N GLN A 234 -11.55 -22.28 -7.90
CA GLN A 234 -11.55 -23.49 -7.07
C GLN A 234 -10.67 -23.33 -5.82
N GLN A 235 -9.64 -22.48 -5.88
CA GLN A 235 -8.64 -22.31 -4.81
C GLN A 235 -8.63 -20.91 -4.19
N ALA A 236 -9.72 -20.15 -4.28
CA ALA A 236 -9.76 -18.77 -3.79
C ALA A 236 -9.38 -18.65 -2.30
N GLY A 237 -9.84 -19.58 -1.45
CA GLY A 237 -9.48 -19.61 -0.03
C GLY A 237 -7.98 -19.83 0.20
N ASN A 238 -7.37 -20.77 -0.53
CA ASN A 238 -5.93 -21.04 -0.45
C ASN A 238 -5.12 -19.81 -0.92
N LEU A 239 -5.52 -19.20 -2.04
CA LEU A 239 -4.87 -17.99 -2.56
C LEU A 239 -4.93 -16.84 -1.56
N GLN A 240 -6.06 -16.66 -0.86
CA GLN A 240 -6.22 -15.64 0.16
C GLN A 240 -5.26 -15.87 1.34
N THR A 241 -5.16 -17.12 1.82
CA THR A 241 -4.21 -17.51 2.87
C THR A 241 -2.76 -17.26 2.45
N LEU A 242 -2.35 -17.66 1.25
CA LEU A 242 -0.99 -17.43 0.75
C LEU A 242 -0.67 -15.93 0.65
N CYS A 243 -1.61 -15.11 0.17
CA CYS A 243 -1.43 -13.66 0.13
C CYS A 243 -1.31 -13.04 1.53
N GLN A 244 -2.09 -13.51 2.52
CA GLN A 244 -1.97 -13.07 3.91
C GLN A 244 -0.61 -13.46 4.52
N ASN A 245 -0.10 -14.65 4.18
CA ASN A 245 1.21 -15.09 4.62
C ASN A 245 2.33 -14.21 4.04
N LEU A 246 2.23 -13.79 2.77
CA LEU A 246 3.15 -12.81 2.19
C LEU A 246 3.11 -11.47 2.93
N GLU A 247 1.91 -10.97 3.27
CA GLU A 247 1.77 -9.73 4.05
C GLU A 247 2.40 -9.84 5.43
N ALA A 248 2.25 -10.98 6.10
CA ALA A 248 2.88 -11.25 7.40
C ALA A 248 4.41 -11.28 7.32
N LEU A 249 4.97 -11.61 6.15
CA LEU A 249 6.41 -11.54 5.86
C LEU A 249 6.87 -10.14 5.39
N GLY A 250 5.98 -9.15 5.35
CA GLY A 250 6.28 -7.77 4.94
C GLY A 250 6.06 -7.47 3.45
N GLU A 251 5.69 -8.47 2.64
CA GLU A 251 5.56 -8.38 1.18
C GLU A 251 4.17 -7.90 0.73
N LYS A 252 3.68 -6.81 1.32
CA LYS A 252 2.32 -6.30 1.09
C LYS A 252 2.04 -5.93 -0.36
N ALA A 253 3.00 -5.30 -1.04
CA ALA A 253 2.84 -4.87 -2.43
C ALA A 253 2.66 -6.08 -3.38
N LYS A 254 3.43 -7.16 -3.17
CA LYS A 254 3.28 -8.41 -3.94
C LYS A 254 1.91 -9.05 -3.71
N ALA A 255 1.48 -9.16 -2.45
CA ALA A 255 0.18 -9.72 -2.11
C ALA A 255 -0.99 -8.96 -2.78
N VAL A 256 -0.94 -7.63 -2.78
CA VAL A 256 -1.94 -6.79 -3.48
C VAL A 256 -1.93 -7.04 -4.99
N SER A 257 -0.76 -7.12 -5.62
CA SER A 257 -0.62 -7.41 -7.05
C SER A 257 -1.21 -8.77 -7.42
N TYR A 258 -0.95 -9.81 -6.63
CA TYR A 258 -1.51 -11.14 -6.84
C TYR A 258 -3.03 -11.16 -6.70
N ARG A 259 -3.59 -10.52 -5.66
CA ARG A 259 -5.05 -10.39 -5.48
C ARG A 259 -5.70 -9.67 -6.65
N ALA A 260 -5.08 -8.60 -7.15
CA ALA A 260 -5.58 -7.86 -8.31
C ALA A 260 -5.63 -8.74 -9.57
N THR A 261 -4.56 -9.49 -9.82
CA THR A 261 -4.47 -10.41 -10.96
C THR A 261 -5.49 -11.55 -10.85
N ALA A 262 -5.62 -12.15 -9.67
CA ALA A 262 -6.61 -13.18 -9.39
C ALA A 262 -8.05 -12.68 -9.58
N ALA A 263 -8.37 -11.51 -9.01
CA ALA A 263 -9.68 -10.88 -9.16
C ALA A 263 -10.01 -10.58 -10.63
N ALA A 264 -9.04 -10.11 -11.42
CA ALA A 264 -9.25 -9.86 -12.85
C ALA A 264 -9.62 -11.15 -13.62
N LYS A 265 -9.00 -12.30 -13.30
CA LYS A 265 -9.38 -13.59 -13.91
C LYS A 265 -10.79 -14.03 -13.51
N VAL A 266 -11.17 -13.86 -12.25
CA VAL A 266 -12.53 -14.19 -11.79
C VAL A 266 -13.57 -13.28 -12.44
N LEU A 267 -13.28 -11.99 -12.62
CA LEU A 267 -14.16 -11.06 -13.34
C LEU A 267 -14.34 -11.44 -14.81
N ALA A 268 -13.29 -11.91 -15.48
CA ALA A 268 -13.43 -12.42 -16.85
C ALA A 268 -14.39 -13.62 -16.92
N GLU A 269 -14.40 -14.49 -15.91
CA GLU A 269 -15.36 -15.60 -15.85
C GLU A 269 -16.79 -15.11 -15.53
N ALA A 270 -16.93 -14.10 -14.67
CA ALA A 270 -18.20 -13.43 -14.43
C ALA A 270 -18.80 -12.84 -15.72
N GLU A 271 -17.97 -12.23 -16.58
CA GLU A 271 -18.40 -11.71 -17.87
C GLU A 271 -18.87 -12.80 -18.83
N LYS A 272 -18.25 -13.99 -18.81
CA LYS A 272 -18.72 -15.14 -19.60
C LYS A 272 -20.11 -15.60 -19.17
N TYR A 273 -20.33 -15.80 -17.87
CA TYR A 273 -21.66 -16.16 -17.34
C TYR A 273 -22.70 -15.09 -17.67
N PHE A 274 -22.33 -13.81 -17.54
CA PHE A 274 -23.21 -12.70 -17.89
C PHE A 274 -23.60 -12.73 -19.37
N ALA A 275 -22.65 -12.99 -20.28
CA ALA A 275 -22.93 -13.13 -21.71
C ALA A 275 -23.86 -14.31 -22.03
N GLN A 276 -23.79 -15.39 -21.23
CA GLN A 276 -24.67 -16.56 -21.32
C GLN A 276 -26.04 -16.33 -20.67
N LYS A 277 -26.31 -15.14 -20.11
CA LYS A 277 -27.50 -14.82 -19.31
C LYS A 277 -27.65 -15.69 -18.06
N ASP A 278 -26.57 -16.30 -17.58
CA ASP A 278 -26.51 -16.98 -16.30
C ASP A 278 -26.19 -15.98 -15.19
N TYR A 279 -27.21 -15.20 -14.81
CA TYR A 279 -27.06 -14.08 -13.89
C TYR A 279 -26.64 -14.53 -12.47
N ASP A 280 -27.06 -15.71 -12.03
CA ASP A 280 -26.72 -16.20 -10.69
C ASP A 280 -25.23 -16.58 -10.58
N ASN A 281 -24.68 -17.28 -11.57
CA ASN A 281 -23.26 -17.60 -11.58
C ASN A 281 -22.39 -16.36 -11.86
N ALA A 282 -22.85 -15.42 -12.68
CA ALA A 282 -22.17 -14.14 -12.87
C ALA A 282 -22.06 -13.33 -11.57
N LEU A 283 -23.13 -13.26 -10.76
CA LEU A 283 -23.10 -12.60 -9.45
C LEU A 283 -22.14 -13.29 -8.48
N LYS A 284 -22.18 -14.63 -8.39
CA LYS A 284 -21.24 -15.39 -7.54
C LYS A 284 -19.78 -15.11 -7.88
N MET A 285 -19.44 -15.06 -9.16
CA MET A 285 -18.07 -14.73 -9.59
C MET A 285 -17.71 -13.27 -9.28
N ALA A 286 -18.63 -12.33 -9.50
CA ALA A 286 -18.41 -10.92 -9.13
C ALA A 286 -18.14 -10.73 -7.62
N ASP A 287 -18.91 -11.42 -6.77
CA ASP A 287 -18.72 -11.41 -5.33
C ASP A 287 -17.39 -12.05 -4.92
N LEU A 288 -17.01 -13.17 -5.54
CA LEU A 288 -15.72 -13.80 -5.30
C LEU A 288 -14.55 -12.88 -5.68
N ALA A 289 -14.63 -12.20 -6.81
CA ALA A 289 -13.61 -11.23 -7.22
C ALA A 289 -13.48 -10.07 -6.21
N ARG A 290 -14.61 -9.62 -5.65
CA ARG A 290 -14.65 -8.60 -4.60
C ARG A 290 -14.04 -9.09 -3.28
N GLN A 291 -14.25 -10.36 -2.92
CA GLN A 291 -13.61 -10.96 -1.73
C GLN A 291 -12.10 -11.05 -1.90
N LEU A 292 -11.63 -11.44 -3.10
CA LEU A 292 -10.21 -11.52 -3.40
C LEU A 292 -9.54 -10.14 -3.43
N HIS A 293 -10.23 -9.12 -3.94
CA HIS A 293 -9.70 -7.75 -4.01
C HIS A 293 -10.80 -6.71 -3.75
N PRO A 294 -11.03 -6.32 -2.47
CA PRO A 294 -12.13 -5.43 -2.07
C PRO A 294 -12.10 -4.03 -2.71
N GLU A 295 -10.91 -3.53 -3.05
CA GLU A 295 -10.72 -2.21 -3.67
C GLU A 295 -10.99 -2.22 -5.19
N ASN A 296 -11.24 -3.38 -5.79
CA ASN A 296 -11.47 -3.48 -7.22
C ASN A 296 -12.87 -2.95 -7.60
N GLN A 297 -12.92 -1.72 -8.10
CA GLN A 297 -14.15 -1.07 -8.57
C GLN A 297 -14.87 -1.81 -9.71
N GLN A 298 -14.18 -2.64 -10.50
CA GLN A 298 -14.81 -3.39 -11.59
C GLN A 298 -15.78 -4.46 -11.06
N SER A 299 -15.50 -5.04 -9.89
CA SER A 299 -16.39 -6.02 -9.24
C SER A 299 -17.76 -5.41 -8.91
N ALA A 300 -17.79 -4.20 -8.35
CA ALA A 300 -19.03 -3.49 -8.07
C ALA A 300 -19.79 -3.14 -9.36
N LYS A 301 -19.08 -2.68 -10.41
CA LYS A 301 -19.69 -2.33 -11.69
C LYS A 301 -20.35 -3.53 -12.37
N ILE A 302 -19.71 -4.70 -12.38
CA ILE A 302 -20.31 -5.90 -12.96
C ILE A 302 -21.51 -6.38 -12.13
N GLN A 303 -21.43 -6.31 -10.80
CA GLN A 303 -22.54 -6.67 -9.91
C GLN A 303 -23.80 -5.83 -10.18
N THR A 304 -23.64 -4.51 -10.34
CA THR A 304 -24.74 -3.61 -10.70
C THR A 304 -25.33 -3.98 -12.07
N ARG A 305 -24.50 -4.12 -13.10
CA ARG A 305 -24.94 -4.47 -14.47
C ARG A 305 -25.69 -5.80 -14.51
N VAL A 306 -25.18 -6.81 -13.81
CA VAL A 306 -25.80 -8.15 -13.76
C VAL A 306 -27.16 -8.09 -13.05
N THR A 307 -27.24 -7.34 -11.94
CA THR A 307 -28.50 -7.17 -11.17
C THR A 307 -29.56 -6.45 -11.99
N GLU A 308 -29.21 -5.37 -12.68
CA GLU A 308 -30.12 -4.63 -13.56
C GLU A 308 -30.63 -5.51 -14.71
N ALA A 309 -29.75 -6.26 -15.35
CA ALA A 309 -30.12 -7.17 -16.43
C ALA A 309 -31.03 -8.30 -15.95
N ARG A 310 -30.77 -8.87 -14.77
CA ARG A 310 -31.62 -9.88 -14.13
C ARG A 310 -33.03 -9.34 -13.86
N ASN A 311 -33.13 -8.16 -13.24
CA ASN A 311 -34.41 -7.53 -12.93
C ASN A 311 -35.21 -7.23 -14.20
N LYS A 312 -34.53 -6.73 -15.23
CA LYS A 312 -35.15 -6.51 -16.54
C LYS A 312 -35.64 -7.82 -17.16
N ALA A 313 -34.82 -8.87 -17.17
CA ALA A 313 -35.21 -10.17 -17.71
C ALA A 313 -36.41 -10.78 -16.97
N GLN A 314 -36.48 -10.62 -15.65
CA GLN A 314 -37.63 -11.04 -14.85
C GLN A 314 -38.88 -10.23 -15.21
N ALA A 315 -38.77 -8.90 -15.31
CA ALA A 315 -39.89 -8.04 -15.70
C ALA A 315 -40.41 -8.37 -17.11
N ASP A 316 -39.51 -8.62 -18.07
CA ASP A 316 -39.85 -9.02 -19.44
C ASP A 316 -40.54 -10.40 -19.46
N ALA A 317 -40.09 -11.34 -18.62
CA ALA A 317 -40.71 -12.66 -18.47
C ALA A 317 -42.11 -12.56 -17.83
N GLU A 318 -42.27 -11.75 -16.79
CA GLU A 318 -43.57 -11.49 -16.15
C GLU A 318 -44.55 -10.79 -17.10
N ALA A 319 -44.08 -9.80 -17.86
CA ALA A 319 -44.88 -9.12 -18.88
C ALA A 319 -45.32 -10.08 -19.99
N SER A 320 -44.41 -10.95 -20.44
CA SER A 320 -44.71 -11.99 -21.45
C SER A 320 -45.69 -13.03 -20.93
N ALA A 321 -45.55 -13.47 -19.68
CA ALA A 321 -46.48 -14.39 -19.04
C ALA A 321 -47.88 -13.76 -18.87
N LYS A 322 -47.95 -12.48 -18.49
CA LYS A 322 -49.20 -11.73 -18.39
C LYS A 322 -49.86 -11.56 -19.77
N ALA A 323 -49.10 -11.25 -20.81
CA ALA A 323 -49.60 -11.16 -22.18
C ALA A 323 -50.12 -12.50 -22.70
N ALA A 324 -49.41 -13.60 -22.42
CA ALA A 324 -49.85 -14.95 -22.76
C ALA A 324 -51.15 -15.35 -22.01
N ALA A 325 -51.26 -14.99 -20.73
CA ALA A 325 -52.48 -15.23 -19.95
C ALA A 325 -53.69 -14.44 -20.46
N LEU A 326 -53.48 -13.17 -20.88
CA LEU A 326 -54.51 -12.34 -21.50
C LEU A 326 -54.97 -12.92 -22.85
N ALA A 327 -54.03 -13.35 -23.70
CA ALA A 327 -54.35 -13.97 -24.98
C ALA A 327 -55.13 -15.29 -24.81
N ALA A 328 -54.86 -16.06 -23.75
CA ALA A 328 -55.58 -17.29 -23.43
C ALA A 328 -57.02 -17.05 -22.90
N SER A 329 -57.40 -15.81 -22.57
CA SER A 329 -58.71 -15.44 -22.02
C SER A 329 -59.71 -14.92 -23.08
N GLU A 330 -59.30 -14.88 -24.36
CA GLU A 330 -60.16 -14.50 -25.48
C GLU A 330 -60.67 -15.74 -26.21
N LEU A 331 -61.99 -15.93 -26.24
CA LEU A 331 -62.65 -17.04 -26.93
C LEU A 331 -63.39 -16.48 -28.15
N THR A 332 -63.25 -17.12 -29.30
CA THR A 332 -63.93 -16.70 -30.54
C THR A 332 -65.00 -17.72 -30.93
N VAL A 333 -66.20 -17.23 -31.25
CA VAL A 333 -67.35 -18.04 -31.66
C VAL A 333 -67.73 -17.70 -33.10
N GLY A 334 -67.94 -18.70 -33.94
CA GLY A 334 -68.44 -18.53 -35.30
C GLY A 334 -67.80 -19.44 -36.34
N PRO A 335 -68.03 -19.20 -37.64
CA PRO A 335 -67.50 -20.05 -38.71
C PRO A 335 -65.98 -20.22 -38.65
N GLN A 336 -65.28 -19.12 -38.31
CA GLN A 336 -63.82 -19.05 -38.17
C GLN A 336 -63.35 -18.97 -36.70
N GLY A 337 -64.27 -19.13 -35.74
CA GLY A 337 -63.96 -19.10 -34.31
C GLY A 337 -63.50 -20.46 -33.77
N ASN A 338 -62.87 -20.42 -32.60
CA ASN A 338 -62.46 -21.61 -31.83
C ASN A 338 -63.66 -22.46 -31.38
N TYR A 339 -64.83 -21.84 -31.25
CA TYR A 339 -66.07 -22.48 -30.83
C TYR A 339 -67.16 -22.29 -31.89
N LYS A 340 -67.99 -23.32 -32.08
CA LYS A 340 -69.13 -23.26 -33.02
C LYS A 340 -70.39 -22.67 -32.39
N THR A 341 -70.51 -22.70 -31.07
CA THR A 341 -71.66 -22.20 -30.31
C THR A 341 -71.20 -21.27 -29.20
N ILE A 342 -72.03 -20.31 -28.80
CA ILE A 342 -71.73 -19.40 -27.69
C ILE A 342 -71.78 -20.19 -26.37
N ALA A 343 -72.69 -21.17 -26.26
CA ALA A 343 -72.78 -22.02 -25.09
C ALA A 343 -71.50 -22.84 -24.83
N ASP A 344 -70.86 -23.38 -25.87
CA ASP A 344 -69.61 -24.13 -25.69
C ASP A 344 -68.44 -23.22 -25.32
N ALA A 345 -68.40 -22.00 -25.87
CA ALA A 345 -67.43 -20.99 -25.42
C ALA A 345 -67.67 -20.61 -23.95
N LEU A 346 -68.92 -20.43 -23.52
CA LEU A 346 -69.26 -20.11 -22.13
C LEU A 346 -68.84 -21.19 -21.13
N LYS A 347 -68.92 -22.48 -21.50
CA LYS A 347 -68.46 -23.59 -20.65
C LYS A 347 -66.95 -23.55 -20.41
N MET A 348 -66.19 -23.07 -21.39
CA MET A 348 -64.73 -23.00 -21.35
C MET A 348 -64.21 -21.66 -20.83
N ALA A 349 -65.05 -20.62 -20.88
CA ALA A 349 -64.71 -19.29 -20.40
C ALA A 349 -64.50 -19.30 -18.89
N LYS A 350 -63.40 -18.66 -18.46
CA LYS A 350 -63.12 -18.37 -17.06
C LYS A 350 -63.59 -16.96 -16.73
N ASP A 351 -63.76 -16.64 -15.45
CA ASP A 351 -64.03 -15.26 -15.05
C ASP A 351 -62.96 -14.30 -15.62
N GLY A 352 -63.40 -13.17 -16.16
CA GLY A 352 -62.59 -12.21 -16.91
C GLY A 352 -62.43 -12.52 -18.40
N SER A 353 -62.96 -13.64 -18.90
CA SER A 353 -62.89 -13.96 -20.33
C SER A 353 -63.79 -13.07 -21.19
N THR A 354 -63.37 -12.87 -22.43
CA THR A 354 -64.19 -12.21 -23.46
C THR A 354 -64.48 -13.18 -24.59
N ILE A 355 -65.76 -13.41 -24.85
CA ILE A 355 -66.27 -14.21 -25.96
C ILE A 355 -66.62 -13.26 -27.10
N LYS A 356 -65.81 -13.28 -28.18
CA LYS A 356 -66.09 -12.55 -29.42
C LYS A 356 -66.93 -13.40 -30.35
N VAL A 357 -68.14 -12.97 -30.63
CA VAL A 357 -69.11 -13.68 -31.48
C VAL A 357 -69.05 -13.08 -32.88
N GLN A 358 -68.65 -13.87 -33.87
CA GLN A 358 -68.64 -13.49 -35.28
C GLN A 358 -70.06 -13.46 -35.85
N ALA A 359 -70.24 -12.79 -36.99
CA ALA A 359 -71.47 -12.80 -37.76
C ALA A 359 -72.05 -14.23 -37.94
N GLY A 360 -73.33 -14.41 -37.62
CA GLY A 360 -74.00 -15.70 -37.65
C GLY A 360 -75.36 -15.69 -36.93
N SER A 361 -76.13 -16.74 -37.15
CA SER A 361 -77.38 -17.01 -36.45
C SER A 361 -77.20 -18.21 -35.54
N TYR A 362 -77.36 -18.01 -34.24
CA TYR A 362 -77.10 -18.97 -33.19
C TYR A 362 -78.43 -19.31 -32.49
N ASN A 363 -78.92 -20.54 -32.67
CA ASN A 363 -80.18 -20.98 -32.05
C ASN A 363 -79.90 -21.73 -30.74
N GLU A 364 -79.74 -21.00 -29.65
CA GLU A 364 -79.29 -21.51 -28.35
C GLU A 364 -79.84 -20.69 -27.18
N THR A 365 -79.89 -21.32 -26.01
CA THR A 365 -80.25 -20.68 -24.74
C THR A 365 -78.99 -20.49 -23.91
N LEU A 366 -78.70 -19.23 -23.56
CA LEU A 366 -77.47 -18.86 -22.87
C LEU A 366 -77.74 -18.63 -21.39
N ALA A 367 -76.89 -19.20 -20.53
CA ALA A 367 -76.89 -18.94 -19.09
C ALA A 367 -75.51 -18.39 -18.69
N LEU A 368 -75.49 -17.16 -18.20
CA LEU A 368 -74.28 -16.45 -17.82
C LEU A 368 -74.30 -16.17 -16.30
N SER A 369 -73.51 -16.93 -15.56
CA SER A 369 -73.38 -16.83 -14.09
C SER A 369 -72.07 -16.20 -13.62
N GLY A 370 -71.06 -16.10 -14.48
CA GLY A 370 -69.72 -15.57 -14.15
C GLY A 370 -69.49 -14.12 -14.59
N ASN A 371 -68.25 -13.66 -14.44
CA ASN A 371 -67.79 -12.38 -14.97
C ASN A 371 -67.23 -12.57 -16.39
N ILE A 372 -68.09 -12.89 -17.36
CA ILE A 372 -67.68 -13.14 -18.75
C ILE A 372 -68.34 -12.11 -19.66
N SER A 373 -67.56 -11.48 -20.52
CA SER A 373 -68.09 -10.54 -21.52
C SER A 373 -68.40 -11.27 -22.82
N ILE A 374 -69.58 -11.04 -23.38
CA ILE A 374 -69.99 -11.52 -24.70
C ILE A 374 -70.12 -10.30 -25.61
N GLN A 375 -69.33 -10.29 -26.67
CA GLN A 375 -69.27 -9.19 -27.62
C GLN A 375 -69.55 -9.71 -29.02
N GLY A 376 -70.71 -9.38 -29.57
CA GLY A 376 -71.00 -9.59 -30.98
C GLY A 376 -70.23 -8.62 -31.87
N GLU A 377 -69.80 -9.10 -33.04
CA GLU A 377 -69.20 -8.29 -34.10
C GLU A 377 -70.10 -7.11 -34.48
N SER A 378 -71.42 -7.35 -34.55
CA SER A 378 -72.44 -6.32 -34.75
C SER A 378 -73.82 -6.89 -34.46
N ALA A 379 -74.70 -6.11 -33.82
CA ALA A 379 -76.07 -6.56 -33.52
C ALA A 379 -76.82 -6.99 -34.79
N ALA A 380 -76.63 -6.31 -35.92
CA ALA A 380 -77.28 -6.65 -37.19
C ALA A 380 -76.84 -8.01 -37.78
N LYS A 381 -75.68 -8.54 -37.36
CA LYS A 381 -75.07 -9.74 -37.92
C LYS A 381 -74.99 -10.91 -36.94
N CYS A 382 -75.02 -10.65 -35.64
CA CYS A 382 -74.91 -11.66 -34.58
C CYS A 382 -76.29 -11.86 -33.95
N ILE A 383 -77.06 -12.81 -34.49
CA ILE A 383 -78.42 -13.09 -34.05
C ILE A 383 -78.38 -14.31 -33.14
N VAL A 384 -78.80 -14.16 -31.89
CA VAL A 384 -79.02 -15.25 -30.95
C VAL A 384 -80.52 -15.42 -30.78
N ASN A 385 -81.02 -16.59 -31.16
CA ASN A 385 -82.41 -16.95 -31.02
C ASN A 385 -82.55 -18.11 -30.03
N SER A 386 -83.65 -18.16 -29.29
CA SER A 386 -84.03 -19.37 -28.58
C SER A 386 -85.39 -19.88 -29.04
N SER A 387 -85.44 -21.20 -29.24
CA SER A 387 -86.68 -21.95 -29.46
C SER A 387 -87.20 -22.62 -28.18
N ARG A 388 -86.51 -22.47 -27.04
CA ARG A 388 -86.90 -23.06 -25.74
C ARG A 388 -86.46 -22.17 -24.56
N GLY A 389 -87.44 -21.60 -23.86
CA GLY A 389 -87.19 -20.73 -22.69
C GLY A 389 -86.64 -19.36 -23.08
N SER A 390 -86.00 -18.67 -22.13
CA SER A 390 -85.35 -17.38 -22.38
C SER A 390 -84.07 -17.52 -23.19
N THR A 391 -83.81 -16.57 -24.08
CA THR A 391 -82.60 -16.57 -24.93
C THR A 391 -81.34 -16.31 -24.11
N LEU A 392 -81.43 -15.44 -23.10
CA LEU A 392 -80.32 -15.13 -22.20
C LEU A 392 -80.81 -15.09 -20.75
N THR A 393 -80.16 -15.85 -19.88
CA THR A 393 -80.35 -15.80 -18.42
C THR A 393 -79.08 -15.29 -17.76
N LEU A 394 -79.19 -14.21 -16.98
CA LEU A 394 -78.08 -13.51 -16.33
C LEU A 394 -78.16 -13.67 -14.81
N SER A 395 -77.04 -14.08 -14.22
CA SER A 395 -76.84 -14.14 -12.77
C SER A 395 -75.46 -13.61 -12.32
N GLY A 396 -74.60 -13.22 -13.26
CA GLY A 396 -73.22 -12.76 -13.03
C GLY A 396 -72.97 -11.26 -13.33
N ARG A 397 -71.70 -10.89 -13.55
CA ARG A 397 -71.22 -9.49 -13.71
C ARG A 397 -70.73 -9.15 -15.12
N GLY A 398 -71.05 -9.99 -16.09
CA GLY A 398 -70.55 -9.88 -17.45
C GLY A 398 -71.12 -8.71 -18.25
N LYS A 399 -70.45 -8.37 -19.36
CA LYS A 399 -70.94 -7.39 -20.33
C LYS A 399 -71.51 -8.09 -21.55
N ILE A 400 -72.67 -7.69 -22.02
CA ILE A 400 -73.34 -8.26 -23.19
C ILE A 400 -73.56 -7.13 -24.18
N SER A 401 -72.92 -7.24 -25.34
CA SER A 401 -72.97 -6.16 -26.33
C SER A 401 -72.96 -6.65 -27.77
N GLY A 402 -73.55 -5.84 -28.65
CA GLY A 402 -73.50 -6.06 -30.10
C GLY A 402 -74.24 -7.32 -30.58
N LEU A 403 -75.29 -7.75 -29.87
CA LEU A 403 -76.10 -8.91 -30.24
C LEU A 403 -77.54 -8.52 -30.59
N THR A 404 -78.15 -9.24 -31.52
CA THR A 404 -79.60 -9.31 -31.65
C THR A 404 -80.10 -10.52 -30.85
N LEU A 405 -80.91 -10.31 -29.82
CA LEU A 405 -81.48 -11.36 -29.00
C LEU A 405 -82.97 -11.50 -29.33
N THR A 406 -83.38 -12.69 -29.77
CA THR A 406 -84.78 -12.97 -30.12
C THR A 406 -85.29 -14.19 -29.39
N ASN A 407 -86.54 -14.13 -28.91
CA ASN A 407 -87.24 -15.28 -28.36
C ASN A 407 -88.47 -15.61 -29.22
N ASN A 408 -88.46 -16.80 -29.78
CA ASN A 408 -89.53 -17.36 -30.61
C ASN A 408 -90.00 -18.72 -30.07
N SER A 409 -89.76 -19.01 -28.79
CA SER A 409 -89.98 -20.33 -28.20
C SER A 409 -91.45 -20.71 -28.03
N GLY A 410 -92.39 -19.77 -28.16
CA GLY A 410 -93.82 -20.00 -27.86
C GLY A 410 -94.10 -20.21 -26.36
N SER A 411 -93.08 -20.13 -25.51
CA SER A 411 -93.15 -20.20 -24.05
C SER A 411 -93.36 -18.81 -23.45
N THR A 412 -94.01 -18.70 -22.29
CA THR A 412 -94.23 -17.43 -21.57
C THR A 412 -92.96 -16.82 -20.95
N CYS A 413 -91.79 -17.02 -21.59
CA CYS A 413 -90.49 -16.60 -21.07
C CYS A 413 -90.00 -15.31 -21.75
N PRO A 414 -89.41 -14.37 -21.01
CA PRO A 414 -88.83 -13.16 -21.61
C PRO A 414 -87.59 -13.51 -22.43
N THR A 415 -87.17 -12.62 -23.33
CA THR A 415 -85.97 -12.83 -24.15
C THR A 415 -84.71 -12.80 -23.30
N VAL A 416 -84.65 -11.86 -22.36
CA VAL A 416 -83.59 -11.77 -21.36
C VAL A 416 -84.19 -11.83 -19.96
N VAL A 417 -83.68 -12.72 -19.11
CA VAL A 417 -83.98 -12.76 -17.67
C VAL A 417 -82.72 -12.37 -16.90
N ILE A 418 -82.85 -11.42 -15.99
CA ILE A 418 -81.80 -11.07 -15.03
C ILE A 418 -82.26 -11.51 -13.64
N LYS A 419 -81.67 -12.58 -13.12
CA LYS A 419 -82.02 -13.17 -11.82
C LYS A 419 -81.25 -12.53 -10.66
N SER A 420 -80.00 -12.14 -10.90
CA SER A 420 -79.08 -11.58 -9.92
C SER A 420 -77.86 -10.95 -10.62
N GLY A 421 -76.99 -10.29 -9.86
CA GLY A 421 -75.74 -9.72 -10.37
C GLY A 421 -75.89 -8.30 -10.92
N ASP A 422 -74.81 -7.79 -11.49
CA ASP A 422 -74.60 -6.41 -11.94
C ASP A 422 -74.17 -6.37 -13.41
N ALA A 423 -74.72 -7.29 -14.22
CA ALA A 423 -74.41 -7.38 -15.65
C ALA A 423 -74.74 -6.07 -16.40
N GLU A 424 -73.92 -5.76 -17.39
CA GLU A 424 -74.16 -4.65 -18.32
C GLU A 424 -74.70 -5.21 -19.63
N ILE A 425 -75.87 -4.75 -20.06
CA ILE A 425 -76.43 -5.05 -21.39
C ILE A 425 -76.44 -3.75 -22.17
N SER A 426 -75.68 -3.70 -23.26
CA SER A 426 -75.57 -2.48 -24.06
C SER A 426 -75.45 -2.71 -25.56
N GLY A 427 -75.98 -1.80 -26.38
CA GLY A 427 -75.86 -1.88 -27.83
C GLY A 427 -76.50 -3.12 -28.46
N CYS A 428 -77.50 -3.71 -27.80
CA CYS A 428 -78.20 -4.90 -28.28
C CYS A 428 -79.55 -4.54 -28.92
N VAL A 429 -80.04 -5.41 -29.81
CA VAL A 429 -81.41 -5.37 -30.34
C VAL A 429 -82.17 -6.52 -29.72
N ILE A 430 -83.24 -6.25 -28.96
CA ILE A 430 -83.92 -7.26 -28.15
C ILE A 430 -85.40 -7.30 -28.54
N SER A 431 -85.88 -8.49 -28.91
CA SER A 431 -87.27 -8.69 -29.32
C SER A 431 -87.87 -9.97 -28.75
N ASN A 432 -89.17 -9.94 -28.46
CA ASN A 432 -89.93 -11.11 -28.01
C ASN A 432 -91.23 -11.26 -28.82
N ALA A 433 -91.25 -12.22 -29.74
CA ALA A 433 -92.42 -12.44 -30.60
C ALA A 433 -93.43 -13.42 -29.99
N THR A 434 -93.18 -13.92 -28.78
CA THR A 434 -94.03 -14.93 -28.14
C THR A 434 -95.42 -14.37 -27.86
N PRO A 435 -96.50 -15.01 -28.35
CA PRO A 435 -97.86 -14.59 -28.05
C PRO A 435 -98.17 -14.83 -26.56
N ALA A 436 -98.45 -13.76 -25.83
CA ALA A 436 -98.91 -13.82 -24.44
C ALA A 436 -100.22 -13.02 -24.31
N LYS A 437 -101.28 -13.67 -23.83
CA LYS A 437 -102.56 -13.00 -23.54
C LYS A 437 -102.54 -12.50 -22.10
N ALA A 438 -103.21 -11.37 -21.83
CA ALA A 438 -103.41 -10.92 -20.46
C ALA A 438 -104.07 -12.04 -19.63
N PRO A 439 -103.63 -12.28 -18.37
CA PRO A 439 -102.67 -11.49 -17.59
C PRO A 439 -101.18 -11.90 -17.75
N ASP A 440 -100.85 -12.96 -18.50
CA ASP A 440 -99.52 -13.58 -18.56
C ASP A 440 -98.53 -12.87 -19.50
N TRP A 441 -98.55 -11.54 -19.55
CA TRP A 441 -97.68 -10.75 -20.42
C TRP A 441 -96.20 -11.02 -20.19
N VAL A 442 -95.46 -11.12 -21.29
CA VAL A 442 -94.04 -11.47 -21.28
C VAL A 442 -93.22 -10.27 -21.74
N ALA A 443 -92.18 -9.94 -20.98
CA ALA A 443 -91.29 -8.83 -21.31
C ALA A 443 -90.23 -9.22 -22.36
N ALA A 444 -89.63 -8.22 -23.02
CA ALA A 444 -88.37 -8.43 -23.73
C ALA A 444 -87.22 -8.69 -22.73
N ILE A 445 -87.18 -7.87 -21.66
CA ILE A 445 -86.25 -8.02 -20.55
C ILE A 445 -87.03 -8.08 -19.24
N GLU A 446 -86.77 -9.10 -18.43
CA GLU A 446 -87.27 -9.19 -17.07
C GLU A 446 -86.12 -9.10 -16.07
N VAL A 447 -86.22 -8.17 -15.11
CA VAL A 447 -85.31 -8.04 -13.98
C VAL A 447 -86.01 -8.54 -12.72
N SER A 448 -85.57 -9.69 -12.21
CA SER A 448 -86.08 -10.31 -10.97
C SER A 448 -85.13 -10.13 -9.78
N GLY A 449 -83.90 -9.68 -10.00
CA GLY A 449 -82.93 -9.38 -8.95
C GLY A 449 -81.64 -8.75 -9.47
N GLY A 450 -80.77 -8.32 -8.54
CA GLY A 450 -79.48 -7.69 -8.85
C GLY A 450 -79.55 -6.18 -9.09
N SER A 451 -78.48 -5.62 -9.67
CA SER A 451 -78.34 -4.21 -10.03
C SER A 451 -77.73 -4.05 -11.42
N PRO A 452 -78.39 -4.59 -12.47
CA PRO A 452 -77.84 -4.54 -13.83
C PRO A 452 -77.88 -3.12 -14.41
N THR A 453 -77.03 -2.86 -15.40
CA THR A 453 -77.09 -1.64 -16.23
C THR A 453 -77.61 -2.02 -17.63
N ILE A 454 -78.73 -1.43 -18.03
CA ILE A 454 -79.41 -1.72 -19.31
C ILE A 454 -79.43 -0.42 -20.11
N GLN A 455 -78.46 -0.20 -20.98
CA GLN A 455 -78.30 1.08 -21.66
C GLN A 455 -78.13 0.92 -23.17
N SER A 456 -78.55 1.90 -23.97
CA SER A 456 -78.30 1.93 -25.42
C SER A 456 -78.79 0.67 -26.17
N ASN A 457 -79.89 0.07 -25.70
CA ASN A 457 -80.52 -1.09 -26.34
C ASN A 457 -81.73 -0.66 -27.17
N THR A 458 -81.98 -1.34 -28.28
CA THR A 458 -83.22 -1.20 -29.05
C THR A 458 -84.15 -2.35 -28.70
N ILE A 459 -85.27 -2.06 -28.03
CA ILE A 459 -86.31 -3.05 -27.74
C ILE A 459 -87.44 -2.88 -28.75
N ASN A 460 -87.66 -3.89 -29.59
CA ASN A 460 -88.68 -3.83 -30.64
C ASN A 460 -89.50 -5.12 -30.74
N SER A 461 -90.63 -5.03 -31.43
CA SER A 461 -91.48 -6.18 -31.79
C SER A 461 -91.93 -7.07 -30.61
N SER A 462 -91.93 -6.54 -29.39
CA SER A 462 -92.46 -7.20 -28.21
C SER A 462 -93.99 -7.10 -28.21
N LYS A 463 -94.68 -8.24 -28.15
CA LYS A 463 -96.16 -8.27 -28.18
C LYS A 463 -96.81 -7.80 -26.87
N ALA A 464 -96.03 -7.61 -25.81
CA ALA A 464 -96.51 -7.15 -24.50
C ALA A 464 -95.59 -6.08 -23.90
N MET A 465 -94.72 -6.42 -22.93
CA MET A 465 -93.90 -5.45 -22.21
C MET A 465 -92.49 -5.32 -22.80
N GLY A 466 -91.92 -4.11 -22.75
CA GLY A 466 -90.52 -3.88 -23.13
C GLY A 466 -89.57 -4.39 -22.05
N ILE A 467 -89.59 -3.73 -20.89
CA ILE A 467 -88.83 -4.12 -19.70
C ILE A 467 -89.81 -4.25 -18.54
N THR A 468 -89.68 -5.31 -17.75
CA THR A 468 -90.39 -5.50 -16.48
C THR A 468 -89.38 -5.65 -15.36
N VAL A 469 -89.61 -4.95 -14.26
CA VAL A 469 -88.80 -5.05 -13.03
C VAL A 469 -89.68 -5.64 -11.93
N SER A 470 -89.52 -6.94 -11.70
CA SER A 470 -90.20 -7.69 -10.63
C SER A 470 -89.36 -7.76 -9.34
N GLY A 471 -88.06 -7.49 -9.44
CA GLY A 471 -87.13 -7.36 -8.31
C GLY A 471 -85.79 -6.72 -8.71
N GLY A 472 -84.94 -6.41 -7.74
CA GLY A 472 -83.64 -5.75 -7.97
C GLY A 472 -83.72 -4.22 -8.13
N SER A 473 -82.58 -3.63 -8.52
CA SER A 473 -82.39 -2.18 -8.68
C SER A 473 -81.63 -1.88 -9.99
N PRO A 474 -82.26 -2.06 -11.17
CA PRO A 474 -81.59 -1.81 -12.45
C PRO A 474 -81.36 -0.30 -12.69
N ALA A 475 -80.27 0.03 -13.36
CA ALA A 475 -80.08 1.33 -14.02
C ALA A 475 -80.47 1.16 -15.50
N ILE A 476 -81.50 1.88 -15.96
CA ILE A 476 -82.06 1.79 -17.33
C ILE A 476 -81.89 3.12 -18.04
#